data_AF-D0NSZ2-F1
#
_entry.id   AF-D0NSZ2-F1
#
_cell.length_a   1.000
_cell.length_b   1.000
_cell.length_c   1.000
_cell.angle_alpha   90.00
_cell.angle_beta   90.00
_cell.angle_gamma   90.00
#
_symmetry.space_group_name_H-M   'P 1'
#
loop_
_entity.id
_entity.type
_entity.pdbx_description
1 polymer ?
#
loop_
_entity_poly.entity_id
_entity_poly.type
_entity_poly.pdbx_seq_one_letter_code
_entity_poly.pdbx_strand_id
1 'polypeptide(L)'
;MVLNRSYCGRNAPRWLPLLLDIVLATLSLLLDVRDLWFKLQWIGPLDTFSFSTVYIKSLPASNAVPLQSTASFSYANQKLQRDSGWSSFLEKCESLLPLLEEDNTRGFRHAVGKNCQIGSSTSTARAIEVFLTSSIRVDSMTWAACELLYKHRKPPICYSPIVTHDAETELIELLEVISQSTPISATVCVEGFIIKGPGMYSTLIYGCGSPSFYRSVLFASSTSKASQFLRDKAWLTSDSLGFMGMTLFIRENHRTIFILHGATKSNGDRILEHRSMRNISASGSLYISMIMADLALLAFSIRSVVEISRYMMWALWKPLVASEYQISSAQTTRMGFGVEDYTR
;
A
#
# COMPACT_ATOMS: atom_id res chain seq x y z
N MET A 1 -16.59 10.36 -57.57
CA MET A 1 -16.20 11.40 -56.60
C MET A 1 -14.80 11.09 -56.12
N VAL A 2 -13.81 11.70 -56.77
CA VAL A 2 -12.39 11.58 -56.46
C VAL A 2 -12.04 12.77 -55.57
N LEU A 3 -11.75 12.52 -54.29
CA LEU A 3 -11.34 13.56 -53.35
C LEU A 3 -9.88 13.91 -53.64
N ASN A 4 -9.73 15.03 -54.33
CA ASN A 4 -8.48 15.61 -54.76
C ASN A 4 -7.72 16.17 -53.54
N ARG A 5 -6.74 15.41 -53.04
CA ARG A 5 -5.86 15.79 -51.94
C ARG A 5 -4.70 16.62 -52.49
N SER A 6 -5.00 17.83 -52.92
CA SER A 6 -4.01 18.81 -53.37
C SER A 6 -4.50 20.17 -52.93
N TYR A 7 -3.85 20.74 -51.91
CA TYR A 7 -3.73 22.17 -51.57
C TYR A 7 -3.43 22.32 -50.07
N CYS A 8 -2.15 22.20 -49.70
CA CYS A 8 -1.51 22.91 -48.57
C CYS A 8 0.02 22.71 -48.61
N GLY A 9 0.69 23.36 -49.57
CA GLY A 9 2.07 23.85 -49.36
C GLY A 9 1.99 25.13 -48.52
N ARG A 10 3.01 25.62 -47.81
CA ARG A 10 4.46 25.47 -47.88
C ARG A 10 5.02 25.78 -46.48
N ASN A 11 6.16 25.18 -46.15
CA ASN A 11 7.01 25.46 -44.98
C ASN A 11 6.50 24.95 -43.61
N ALA A 12 6.01 23.71 -43.54
CA ALA A 12 6.16 22.99 -42.27
C ALA A 12 7.67 22.77 -42.05
N PRO A 13 8.25 23.27 -40.96
CA PRO A 13 9.67 23.13 -40.73
C PRO A 13 10.06 21.65 -40.65
N ARG A 14 11.04 21.21 -41.44
CA ARG A 14 11.55 19.82 -41.43
C ARG A 14 12.05 19.36 -40.04
N TRP A 15 12.32 20.30 -39.14
CA TRP A 15 12.72 20.05 -37.76
C TRP A 15 11.55 19.68 -36.83
N LEU A 16 10.30 19.95 -37.20
CA LEU A 16 9.13 19.65 -36.36
C LEU A 16 8.87 18.14 -36.16
N PRO A 17 8.84 17.28 -37.21
CA PRO A 17 8.65 15.84 -37.00
C PRO A 17 9.82 15.24 -36.23
N LEU A 18 11.03 15.70 -36.49
CA LEU A 18 12.23 15.26 -35.80
C LEU A 18 12.21 15.65 -34.31
N LEU A 19 11.73 16.85 -33.98
CA LEU A 19 11.54 17.28 -32.59
C LEU A 19 10.48 16.42 -31.89
N LEU A 20 9.38 16.10 -32.58
CA LEU A 20 8.36 15.20 -32.05
C LEU A 20 8.93 13.80 -31.75
N ASP A 21 9.72 13.24 -32.66
CA ASP A 21 10.34 11.92 -32.48
C ASP A 21 11.31 11.91 -31.28
N ILE A 22 12.08 12.99 -31.07
CA ILE A 22 12.94 13.13 -29.89
C ILE A 22 12.09 13.19 -28.62
N VAL A 23 11.04 14.02 -28.61
CA VAL A 23 10.15 14.17 -27.45
C VAL A 23 9.49 12.83 -27.10
N LEU A 24 9.02 12.08 -28.10
CA LEU A 24 8.45 10.76 -27.90
C LEU A 24 9.49 9.77 -27.37
N ALA A 25 10.67 9.68 -27.98
CA ALA A 25 11.72 8.75 -27.55
C ALA A 25 12.22 9.04 -26.12
N THR A 26 12.39 10.33 -25.79
CA THR A 26 12.76 10.77 -24.44
C THR A 26 11.67 10.50 -23.41
N LEU A 27 10.41 10.74 -23.75
CA LEU A 27 9.27 10.45 -22.86
C LEU A 27 9.13 8.94 -22.63
N SER A 28 9.25 8.11 -23.67
CA SER A 28 9.27 6.65 -23.56
C SER A 28 10.40 6.17 -22.64
N LEU A 29 11.62 6.69 -22.83
CA LEU A 29 12.76 6.36 -21.96
C LEU A 29 12.48 6.72 -20.48
N LEU A 30 11.90 7.89 -20.22
CA LEU A 30 11.57 8.32 -18.85
C LEU A 30 10.49 7.44 -18.23
N LEU A 31 9.50 7.00 -19.01
CA LEU A 31 8.47 6.08 -18.54
C LEU A 31 9.07 4.70 -18.21
N ASP A 32 9.95 4.17 -19.06
CA ASP A 32 10.63 2.89 -18.82
C ASP A 32 11.51 2.95 -17.56
N VAL A 33 12.30 4.01 -17.40
CA VAL A 33 13.12 4.23 -16.19
C VAL A 33 12.25 4.34 -14.95
N ARG A 34 11.14 5.07 -15.02
CA ARG A 34 10.20 5.26 -13.91
C ARG A 34 9.54 3.94 -13.50
N ASP A 35 9.08 3.15 -14.46
CA ASP A 35 8.43 1.87 -14.21
C ASP A 35 9.41 0.86 -13.59
N LEU A 36 10.61 0.73 -14.18
CA LEU A 36 11.67 -0.10 -13.64
C LEU A 36 12.07 0.34 -12.22
N TRP A 37 12.18 1.66 -11.99
CA TRP A 37 12.48 2.19 -10.66
C TRP A 37 11.43 1.77 -9.61
N PHE A 38 10.13 1.87 -9.92
CA PHE A 38 9.08 1.42 -9.00
C PHE A 38 9.13 -0.09 -8.74
N LYS A 39 9.37 -0.91 -9.77
CA LYS A 39 9.54 -2.36 -9.60
C LYS A 39 10.78 -2.68 -8.77
N LEU A 40 11.91 -2.00 -8.99
CA LEU A 40 13.10 -2.20 -8.17
C LEU A 40 12.87 -1.81 -6.70
N GLN A 41 12.07 -0.78 -6.41
CA GLN A 41 11.69 -0.44 -5.04
C GLN A 41 10.90 -1.56 -4.33
N TRP A 42 10.11 -2.34 -5.08
CA TRP A 42 9.32 -3.45 -4.54
C TRP A 42 10.11 -4.76 -4.42
N ILE A 43 11.36 -4.81 -4.92
CA ILE A 43 12.33 -5.88 -4.63
C ILE A 43 12.95 -5.69 -3.24
N GLY A 44 12.68 -4.55 -2.58
CA GLY A 44 13.37 -4.08 -1.39
C GLY A 44 13.51 -5.11 -0.25
N PRO A 45 14.56 -4.99 0.57
CA PRO A 45 14.77 -5.85 1.73
C PRO A 45 13.56 -5.76 2.69
N LEU A 46 13.39 -6.82 3.51
CA LEU A 46 12.23 -7.06 4.38
C LEU A 46 11.85 -5.89 5.31
N ASP A 47 12.72 -4.89 5.48
CA ASP A 47 12.57 -3.76 6.41
C ASP A 47 12.45 -2.37 5.74
N THR A 48 12.33 -2.29 4.42
CA THR A 48 12.15 -1.00 3.72
C THR A 48 10.69 -0.56 3.71
N PHE A 49 10.25 0.15 4.75
CA PHE A 49 8.93 0.79 4.80
C PHE A 49 8.88 2.02 3.88
N SER A 50 8.80 1.77 2.58
CA SER A 50 8.83 2.79 1.52
C SER A 50 7.56 3.64 1.46
N PHE A 51 6.45 3.17 2.03
CA PHE A 51 5.18 3.88 2.05
C PHE A 51 4.75 4.20 3.48
N SER A 52 4.36 5.45 3.75
CA SER A 52 3.74 5.82 5.03
C SER A 52 2.49 6.64 4.79
N THR A 53 1.45 6.32 5.54
CA THR A 53 0.19 7.05 5.57
C THR A 53 -0.02 7.58 6.98
N VAL A 54 -0.45 8.83 7.08
CA VAL A 54 -0.70 9.51 8.36
C VAL A 54 -2.15 9.94 8.36
N TYR A 55 -2.91 9.45 9.34
CA TYR A 55 -4.29 9.85 9.58
C TYR A 55 -4.36 10.62 10.88
N ILE A 56 -4.87 11.84 10.84
CA ILE A 56 -5.08 12.66 12.02
C ILE A 56 -6.57 12.61 12.35
N LYS A 57 -6.91 12.28 13.60
CA LYS A 57 -8.27 12.20 14.11
C LYS A 57 -8.37 12.95 15.43
N SER A 58 -9.40 13.76 15.60
CA SER A 58 -9.79 14.27 16.91
C SER A 58 -10.48 13.14 17.68
N LEU A 59 -10.08 12.94 18.94
CA LEU A 59 -10.86 12.08 19.83
C LEU A 59 -12.17 12.79 20.18
N PRO A 60 -13.27 12.04 20.30
CA PRO A 60 -14.56 12.64 20.53
C PRO A 60 -14.60 13.21 21.95
N ALA A 61 -15.12 14.42 22.09
CA ALA A 61 -15.53 14.92 23.40
C ALA A 61 -16.58 13.96 24.00
N SER A 62 -16.73 13.95 25.34
CA SER A 62 -17.61 13.04 26.09
C SER A 62 -19.08 12.97 25.62
N ASN A 63 -19.50 13.88 24.71
CA ASN A 63 -20.85 14.04 24.20
C ASN A 63 -21.11 13.32 22.86
N ALA A 64 -20.13 12.62 22.28
CA ALA A 64 -20.34 11.88 21.04
C ALA A 64 -21.35 10.73 21.22
N VAL A 65 -22.19 10.51 20.20
CA VAL A 65 -23.24 9.48 20.24
C VAL A 65 -22.59 8.10 20.16
N PRO A 66 -22.76 7.23 21.18
CA PRO A 66 -22.21 5.88 21.14
C PRO A 66 -22.93 5.06 20.08
N LEU A 67 -22.24 4.06 19.53
CA LEU A 67 -22.87 3.01 18.74
C LEU A 67 -23.95 2.35 19.58
N GLN A 68 -25.19 2.49 19.13
CA GLN A 68 -26.30 1.81 19.75
C GLN A 68 -26.27 0.35 19.33
N SER A 69 -26.43 -0.55 20.31
CA SER A 69 -26.70 -1.95 20.00
C SER A 69 -28.03 -2.01 19.25
N THR A 70 -28.00 -2.39 17.97
CA THR A 70 -29.23 -2.70 17.22
C THR A 70 -29.97 -3.81 17.96
N ALA A 71 -31.12 -3.45 18.55
CA ALA A 71 -31.91 -4.33 19.38
C ALA A 71 -32.49 -5.51 18.58
N SER A 72 -31.84 -6.67 18.70
CA SER A 72 -32.39 -7.89 19.30
C SER A 72 -31.27 -8.91 19.27
N PHE A 73 -30.73 -9.25 20.44
CA PHE A 73 -29.77 -10.34 20.62
C PHE A 73 -30.51 -11.67 20.41
N SER A 74 -30.84 -12.03 19.17
CA SER A 74 -31.54 -13.28 18.88
C SER A 74 -30.56 -14.32 18.36
N TYR A 75 -30.41 -15.38 19.13
CA TYR A 75 -29.52 -16.51 18.91
C TYR A 75 -29.89 -17.33 17.65
N ALA A 76 -28.83 -17.83 16.99
CA ALA A 76 -28.73 -18.99 16.11
C ALA A 76 -29.60 -19.09 14.83
N ASN A 77 -30.71 -18.34 14.67
CA ASN A 77 -31.68 -18.57 13.59
C ASN A 77 -32.20 -17.33 12.85
N GLN A 78 -31.63 -16.13 13.04
CA GLN A 78 -32.07 -14.94 12.30
C GLN A 78 -31.36 -14.78 10.94
N LYS A 79 -32.17 -14.57 9.88
CA LYS A 79 -31.76 -14.24 8.51
C LYS A 79 -31.23 -12.80 8.32
N LEU A 80 -31.33 -11.94 9.35
CA LEU A 80 -30.86 -10.56 9.29
C LEU A 80 -29.39 -10.49 9.72
N GLN A 81 -28.52 -10.58 8.71
CA GLN A 81 -27.09 -10.40 8.83
C GLN A 81 -26.79 -8.93 9.11
N ARG A 82 -25.91 -8.64 10.08
CA ARG A 82 -25.47 -7.25 10.30
C ARG A 82 -24.50 -6.84 9.21
N ASP A 83 -24.55 -5.56 8.85
CA ASP A 83 -23.65 -4.99 7.84
C ASP A 83 -22.18 -4.98 8.30
N SER A 84 -21.91 -4.99 9.61
CA SER A 84 -20.55 -5.04 10.15
C SER A 84 -20.43 -5.72 11.52
N GLY A 85 -19.25 -6.30 11.78
CA GLY A 85 -18.87 -6.88 13.06
C GLY A 85 -18.57 -5.88 14.19
N TRP A 86 -18.62 -4.57 13.93
CA TRP A 86 -18.31 -3.54 14.94
C TRP A 86 -19.22 -3.60 16.18
N SER A 87 -20.51 -3.88 15.96
CA SER A 87 -21.49 -3.99 17.05
C SER A 87 -21.17 -5.12 18.04
N SER A 88 -20.46 -6.16 17.61
CA SER A 88 -20.13 -7.30 18.47
C SER A 88 -19.09 -6.95 19.54
N PHE A 89 -18.32 -5.87 19.36
CA PHE A 89 -17.42 -5.37 20.41
C PHE A 89 -18.15 -4.78 21.62
N LEU A 90 -19.45 -4.47 21.50
CA LEU A 90 -20.30 -4.09 22.64
C LEU A 90 -20.58 -5.27 23.58
N GLU A 91 -20.17 -6.50 23.25
CA GLU A 91 -20.14 -7.62 24.20
C GLU A 91 -19.05 -7.42 25.26
N LYS A 92 -17.89 -6.89 24.86
CA LYS A 92 -16.72 -6.72 25.73
C LYS A 92 -16.61 -5.29 26.27
N CYS A 93 -17.14 -4.31 25.55
CA CYS A 93 -17.11 -2.90 25.92
C CYS A 93 -18.49 -2.39 26.32
N GLU A 94 -18.56 -1.53 27.32
CA GLU A 94 -19.81 -0.92 27.78
C GLU A 94 -20.37 0.06 26.75
N SER A 95 -19.48 0.81 26.09
CA SER A 95 -19.85 1.71 25.01
C SER A 95 -18.73 1.78 23.98
N LEU A 96 -19.11 1.96 22.72
CA LEU A 96 -18.18 2.12 21.61
C LEU A 96 -18.51 3.41 20.85
N LEU A 97 -17.56 4.33 20.77
CA LEU A 97 -17.73 5.65 20.18
C LEU A 97 -17.03 5.69 18.82
N PRO A 98 -17.76 5.75 17.70
CA PRO A 98 -17.16 5.77 16.38
C PRO A 98 -16.51 7.14 16.12
N LEU A 99 -15.32 7.14 15.54
CA LEU A 99 -14.70 8.35 15.01
C LEU A 99 -15.13 8.50 13.55
N LEU A 100 -16.12 9.36 13.34
CA LEU A 100 -16.58 9.73 12.02
C LEU A 100 -15.49 10.54 11.31
N GLU A 101 -15.31 10.23 10.03
CA GLU A 101 -14.47 11.02 9.13
C GLU A 101 -15.34 12.16 8.58
N GLU A 102 -14.82 13.40 8.59
CA GLU A 102 -15.58 14.62 8.26
C GLU A 102 -16.35 14.54 6.93
N ASP A 103 -15.89 13.70 5.99
CA ASP A 103 -16.49 13.53 4.66
C ASP A 103 -17.29 12.23 4.45
N ASN A 104 -17.39 11.32 5.44
CA ASN A 104 -17.94 9.99 5.20
C ASN A 104 -19.08 9.61 6.15
N THR A 105 -20.31 9.64 5.63
CA THR A 105 -21.53 9.27 6.37
C THR A 105 -21.80 7.76 6.39
N ARG A 106 -21.03 6.95 5.66
CA ARG A 106 -21.35 5.53 5.42
C ARG A 106 -20.41 4.52 6.07
N GLY A 107 -19.45 4.94 6.89
CA GLY A 107 -18.60 4.02 7.63
C GLY A 107 -17.53 4.69 8.47
N PHE A 108 -17.12 4.01 9.53
CA PHE A 108 -16.00 4.42 10.38
C PHE A 108 -14.98 3.27 10.45
N ARG A 109 -13.71 3.65 10.54
CA ARG A 109 -12.58 2.71 10.71
C ARG A 109 -12.00 2.72 12.11
N HIS A 110 -12.32 3.74 12.90
CA HIS A 110 -11.74 3.95 14.21
C HIS A 110 -12.87 4.11 15.23
N ALA A 111 -12.70 3.53 16.40
CA ALA A 111 -13.64 3.64 17.49
C ALA A 111 -12.93 3.67 18.84
N VAL A 112 -13.54 4.34 19.81
CA VAL A 112 -13.08 4.40 21.19
C VAL A 112 -14.02 3.58 22.05
N GLY A 113 -13.51 2.49 22.60
CA GLY A 113 -14.22 1.66 23.56
C GLY A 113 -14.04 2.20 24.98
N LYS A 114 -15.13 2.25 25.75
CA LYS A 114 -15.08 2.54 27.20
C LYS A 114 -15.33 1.28 28.01
N ASN A 115 -14.59 1.16 29.11
CA ASN A 115 -14.73 0.07 30.10
C ASN A 115 -14.70 -1.33 29.45
N CYS A 116 -13.77 -1.54 28.52
CA CYS A 116 -13.64 -2.81 27.80
C CYS A 116 -12.98 -3.89 28.66
N GLN A 117 -13.52 -5.10 28.61
CA GLN A 117 -12.89 -6.31 29.12
C GLN A 117 -11.94 -6.86 28.06
N ILE A 118 -10.69 -7.07 28.43
CA ILE A 118 -9.66 -7.58 27.54
C ILE A 118 -9.03 -8.82 28.15
N GLY A 119 -8.83 -9.87 27.35
CA GLY A 119 -8.25 -11.14 27.76
C GLY A 119 -9.24 -12.29 27.77
N SER A 120 -8.73 -13.52 27.94
CA SER A 120 -9.57 -14.73 28.04
C SER A 120 -10.41 -14.75 29.32
N SER A 121 -11.36 -15.68 29.37
CA SER A 121 -12.21 -15.98 30.54
C SER A 121 -11.43 -16.20 31.85
N THR A 122 -10.15 -16.60 31.77
CA THR A 122 -9.28 -16.87 32.92
C THR A 122 -8.47 -15.66 33.40
N SER A 123 -8.23 -14.65 32.55
CA SER A 123 -7.38 -13.50 32.85
C SER A 123 -7.92 -12.22 32.22
N THR A 124 -9.01 -11.70 32.79
CA THR A 124 -9.64 -10.47 32.29
C THR A 124 -9.03 -9.21 32.91
N ALA A 125 -8.60 -8.28 32.08
CA ALA A 125 -8.19 -6.93 32.47
C ALA A 125 -9.25 -5.92 31.99
N ARG A 126 -9.66 -5.01 32.86
CA ARG A 126 -10.60 -3.94 32.50
C ARG A 126 -9.82 -2.68 32.09
N ALA A 127 -10.04 -2.23 30.87
CA ALA A 127 -9.45 -1.00 30.36
C ALA A 127 -10.52 0.11 30.29
N ILE A 128 -10.21 1.26 30.92
CA ILE A 128 -11.13 2.41 31.00
C ILE A 128 -11.41 2.97 29.61
N GLU A 129 -10.37 3.15 28.81
CA GLU A 129 -10.46 3.74 27.48
C GLU A 129 -9.51 3.00 26.52
N VAL A 130 -10.07 2.46 25.44
CA VAL A 130 -9.35 1.67 24.44
C VAL A 130 -9.59 2.28 23.09
N PHE A 131 -8.50 2.61 22.39
CA PHE A 131 -8.59 2.98 20.98
C PHE A 131 -8.55 1.72 20.13
N LEU A 132 -9.47 1.59 19.18
CA LEU A 132 -9.58 0.48 18.23
C LEU A 132 -9.59 1.02 16.80
N THR A 133 -8.85 0.38 15.90
CA THR A 133 -8.87 0.65 14.47
C THR A 133 -9.04 -0.65 13.68
N SER A 134 -9.96 -0.67 12.72
CA SER A 134 -10.23 -1.82 11.85
C SER A 134 -9.31 -1.86 10.64
N SER A 135 -8.02 -1.59 10.86
CA SER A 135 -7.05 -1.59 9.79
C SER A 135 -6.72 -3.05 9.40
N ILE A 136 -6.59 -3.96 10.37
CA ILE A 136 -6.19 -5.36 10.13
C ILE A 136 -7.21 -6.16 9.32
N ARG A 137 -6.71 -6.89 8.32
CA ARG A 137 -7.52 -7.85 7.56
C ARG A 137 -7.71 -9.17 8.33
N VAL A 138 -8.86 -9.81 8.10
CA VAL A 138 -9.27 -11.04 8.79
C VAL A 138 -8.36 -12.24 8.44
N ASP A 139 -7.92 -12.32 7.19
CA ASP A 139 -7.00 -13.34 6.70
C ASP A 139 -5.61 -13.22 7.32
N SER A 140 -5.07 -12.01 7.45
CA SER A 140 -3.80 -11.78 8.15
C SER A 140 -3.87 -12.22 9.61
N MET A 141 -4.99 -11.88 10.29
CA MET A 141 -5.20 -12.29 11.68
C MET A 141 -5.32 -13.82 11.80
N THR A 142 -6.02 -14.46 10.86
CA THR A 142 -6.16 -15.93 10.81
C THR A 142 -4.80 -16.59 10.59
N TRP A 143 -4.02 -16.12 9.61
CA TRP A 143 -2.69 -16.64 9.31
C TRP A 143 -1.74 -16.48 10.50
N ALA A 144 -1.69 -15.29 11.11
CA ALA A 144 -0.86 -15.05 12.27
C ALA A 144 -1.30 -15.92 13.45
N ALA A 145 -2.61 -16.07 13.68
CA ALA A 145 -3.11 -16.95 14.72
C ALA A 145 -2.71 -18.42 14.48
N CYS A 146 -2.83 -18.90 13.24
CA CYS A 146 -2.43 -20.24 12.85
C CYS A 146 -0.95 -20.55 13.12
N GLU A 147 -0.05 -19.61 12.79
CA GLU A 147 1.39 -19.76 13.05
C GLU A 147 1.70 -19.86 14.55
N LEU A 148 0.91 -19.21 15.40
CA LEU A 148 1.15 -19.22 16.85
C LEU A 148 0.68 -20.52 17.53
N LEU A 149 -0.29 -21.25 16.97
CA LEU A 149 -0.82 -22.47 17.60
C LEU A 149 0.16 -23.67 17.61
N TYR A 150 0.01 -24.59 18.56
CA TYR A 150 0.74 -25.86 18.55
C TYR A 150 0.23 -26.83 17.47
N LYS A 151 1.14 -27.66 16.93
CA LYS A 151 0.85 -28.64 15.85
C LYS A 151 -0.39 -29.53 16.12
N HIS A 152 -0.59 -29.94 17.38
CA HIS A 152 -1.60 -30.92 17.79
C HIS A 152 -3.00 -30.32 18.06
N ARG A 153 -3.14 -28.99 18.14
CA ARG A 153 -4.42 -28.29 18.39
C ARG A 153 -4.84 -27.37 17.26
N LYS A 154 -4.16 -27.46 16.13
CA LYS A 154 -4.51 -26.66 14.97
C LYS A 154 -5.80 -27.14 14.36
N PRO A 155 -6.74 -26.23 14.09
CA PRO A 155 -7.77 -26.54 13.12
C PRO A 155 -7.10 -26.92 11.79
N PRO A 156 -7.76 -27.71 10.93
CA PRO A 156 -7.19 -28.17 9.66
C PRO A 156 -6.63 -27.05 8.77
N ILE A 157 -7.04 -25.80 9.01
CA ILE A 157 -6.61 -24.60 8.31
C ILE A 157 -5.20 -24.10 8.69
N CYS A 158 -4.57 -24.60 9.77
CA CYS A 158 -3.46 -23.92 10.45
C CYS A 158 -2.13 -24.69 10.61
N TYR A 159 -1.73 -25.66 9.78
CA TYR A 159 -0.56 -26.53 10.06
C TYR A 159 0.88 -25.87 10.07
N SER A 160 1.27 -24.96 10.99
CA SER A 160 2.70 -24.52 11.27
C SER A 160 2.91 -23.79 12.65
N PRO A 161 3.92 -24.09 13.52
CA PRO A 161 3.88 -23.76 14.99
C PRO A 161 4.87 -22.71 15.56
N ILE A 162 4.46 -21.87 16.55
CA ILE A 162 5.34 -20.87 17.23
C ILE A 162 5.10 -20.57 18.77
N VAL A 163 3.94 -20.77 19.45
CA VAL A 163 3.68 -20.12 20.79
C VAL A 163 3.28 -21.03 21.97
N THR A 164 3.45 -20.47 23.19
CA THR A 164 3.20 -20.95 24.57
C THR A 164 1.72 -21.04 25.00
N HIS A 165 1.45 -21.82 26.06
CA HIS A 165 0.14 -22.28 26.54
C HIS A 165 -0.92 -21.20 26.90
N ASP A 166 -0.54 -20.03 27.44
CA ASP A 166 -1.54 -19.05 27.92
C ASP A 166 -2.15 -18.19 26.80
N ALA A 167 -1.36 -17.87 25.77
CA ALA A 167 -1.85 -17.15 24.60
C ALA A 167 -2.72 -18.05 23.71
N GLU A 168 -2.53 -19.38 23.80
CA GLU A 168 -3.21 -20.35 22.94
C GLU A 168 -4.74 -20.30 23.07
N THR A 169 -5.27 -20.14 24.29
CA THR A 169 -6.72 -20.07 24.52
C THR A 169 -7.35 -18.85 23.85
N GLU A 170 -6.71 -17.68 23.96
CA GLU A 170 -7.17 -16.42 23.33
C GLU A 170 -7.17 -16.54 21.80
N LEU A 171 -6.14 -17.20 21.25
CA LEU A 171 -5.98 -17.44 19.82
C LEU A 171 -7.00 -18.46 19.28
N ILE A 172 -7.32 -19.50 20.05
CA ILE A 172 -8.37 -20.47 19.67
C ILE A 172 -9.74 -19.79 19.69
N GLU A 173 -10.07 -19.00 20.72
CA GLU A 173 -11.33 -18.25 20.78
C GLU A 173 -11.46 -17.29 19.59
N LEU A 174 -10.37 -16.61 19.21
CA LEU A 174 -10.33 -15.74 18.04
C LEU A 174 -10.64 -16.51 16.74
N LEU A 175 -9.98 -17.65 16.52
CA LEU A 175 -10.20 -18.49 15.35
C LEU A 175 -11.61 -19.09 15.33
N GLU A 176 -12.17 -19.42 16.49
CA GLU A 176 -13.56 -19.87 16.62
C GLU A 176 -14.51 -18.78 16.12
N VAL A 177 -14.36 -17.53 16.58
CA VAL A 177 -15.18 -16.39 16.13
C VAL A 177 -15.04 -16.18 14.62
N ILE A 178 -13.83 -16.23 14.06
CA ILE A 178 -13.62 -16.07 12.62
C ILE A 178 -14.30 -17.22 11.84
N SER A 179 -14.14 -18.46 12.30
CA SER A 179 -14.69 -19.65 11.63
C SER A 179 -16.22 -19.68 11.59
N GLN A 180 -16.87 -19.16 12.63
CA GLN A 180 -18.33 -19.08 12.69
C GLN A 180 -18.85 -17.85 11.93
N SER A 181 -18.00 -16.86 11.65
CA SER A 181 -18.43 -15.61 11.02
C SER A 181 -18.83 -15.80 9.55
N THR A 182 -20.11 -15.53 9.27
CA THR A 182 -20.67 -15.46 7.92
C THR A 182 -21.34 -14.08 7.70
N PRO A 183 -20.95 -13.30 6.66
CA PRO A 183 -19.89 -13.54 5.71
C PRO A 183 -18.53 -13.09 6.29
N ILE A 184 -17.43 -13.73 5.86
CA ILE A 184 -16.09 -13.33 6.33
C ILE A 184 -15.77 -11.87 5.95
N SER A 185 -16.32 -11.38 4.84
CA SER A 185 -16.12 -10.00 4.37
C SER A 185 -16.71 -8.92 5.28
N ALA A 186 -17.66 -9.26 6.16
CA ALA A 186 -18.22 -8.32 7.13
C ALA A 186 -17.66 -8.49 8.56
N THR A 187 -16.75 -9.46 8.74
CA THR A 187 -15.97 -9.62 9.98
C THR A 187 -15.00 -8.46 10.11
N VAL A 188 -14.97 -7.85 11.30
CA VAL A 188 -14.12 -6.71 11.59
C VAL A 188 -13.04 -7.14 12.57
N CYS A 189 -11.79 -7.15 12.11
CA CYS A 189 -10.64 -7.32 12.99
C CYS A 189 -10.04 -5.95 13.32
N VAL A 190 -9.65 -5.78 14.58
CA VAL A 190 -9.17 -4.52 15.14
C VAL A 190 -7.80 -4.68 15.76
N GLU A 191 -7.02 -3.62 15.66
CA GLU A 191 -5.86 -3.36 16.52
C GLU A 191 -6.11 -2.15 17.39
N GLY A 192 -5.47 -2.12 18.55
CA GLY A 192 -5.68 -1.05 19.50
C GLY A 192 -4.64 -0.94 20.60
N PHE A 193 -4.85 0.07 21.43
CA PHE A 193 -4.05 0.32 22.64
C PHE A 193 -4.89 0.96 23.74
N ILE A 194 -4.42 0.83 24.97
CA ILE A 194 -5.07 1.43 26.15
C ILE A 194 -4.58 2.88 26.28
N ILE A 195 -5.52 3.83 26.32
CA ILE A 195 -5.21 5.24 26.46
C ILE A 195 -4.88 5.54 27.93
N LYS A 196 -3.64 5.98 28.22
CA LYS A 196 -3.20 6.35 29.58
C LYS A 196 -2.81 7.83 29.72
N GLY A 197 -2.63 8.56 28.62
CA GLY A 197 -2.13 9.93 28.60
C GLY A 197 -1.51 10.30 27.23
N PRO A 198 -1.02 11.53 27.05
CA PRO A 198 -0.32 11.90 25.82
C PRO A 198 0.99 11.12 25.67
N GLY A 199 1.34 10.73 24.45
CA GLY A 199 2.56 9.96 24.19
C GLY A 199 2.49 9.12 22.93
N MET A 200 3.59 8.41 22.67
CA MET A 200 3.68 7.45 21.58
C MET A 200 3.24 6.07 22.06
N TYR A 201 2.23 5.54 21.37
CA TYR A 201 1.66 4.23 21.62
C TYR A 201 1.89 3.32 20.43
N SER A 202 1.76 2.04 20.72
CA SER A 202 1.87 0.98 19.74
C SER A 202 0.79 -0.04 19.99
N THR A 203 0.48 -0.84 18.98
CA THR A 203 -0.54 -1.85 19.11
C THR A 203 -0.17 -2.86 20.20
N LEU A 204 -1.10 -3.04 21.14
CA LEU A 204 -1.02 -3.99 22.24
C LEU A 204 -2.24 -4.92 22.29
N ILE A 205 -3.36 -4.46 21.72
CA ILE A 205 -4.64 -5.14 21.73
C ILE A 205 -4.95 -5.55 20.30
N TYR A 206 -5.42 -6.78 20.16
CA TYR A 206 -5.93 -7.30 18.90
C TYR A 206 -7.27 -7.97 19.17
N GLY A 207 -8.11 -8.05 18.14
CA GLY A 207 -9.37 -8.74 18.26
C GLY A 207 -10.15 -8.81 16.97
N CYS A 208 -11.20 -9.63 16.95
CA CYS A 208 -12.15 -9.69 15.85
C CYS A 208 -13.58 -9.79 16.37
N GLY A 209 -14.50 -9.13 15.67
CA GLY A 209 -15.93 -9.16 15.91
C GLY A 209 -16.67 -9.78 14.73
N SER A 210 -17.55 -10.73 15.04
CA SER A 210 -18.38 -11.41 14.02
C SER A 210 -19.59 -10.56 13.62
N PRO A 211 -20.01 -10.53 12.36
CA PRO A 211 -21.24 -9.85 11.93
C PRO A 211 -22.51 -10.67 12.16
N SER A 212 -22.40 -12.01 12.15
CA SER A 212 -23.53 -12.94 12.32
C SER A 212 -23.73 -13.36 13.77
N PHE A 213 -22.65 -13.45 14.53
CA PHE A 213 -22.68 -13.80 15.95
C PHE A 213 -22.37 -12.54 16.75
N TYR A 214 -23.21 -12.21 17.75
CA TYR A 214 -22.85 -11.17 18.72
C TYR A 214 -21.78 -11.73 19.67
N ARG A 215 -20.59 -11.94 19.12
CA ARG A 215 -19.41 -12.40 19.83
C ARG A 215 -18.20 -11.65 19.31
N SER A 216 -17.39 -11.13 20.22
CA SER A 216 -16.10 -10.53 19.94
C SER A 216 -15.05 -11.07 20.90
N VAL A 217 -13.83 -11.16 20.39
CA VAL A 217 -12.66 -11.50 21.20
C VAL A 217 -11.73 -10.31 21.14
N LEU A 218 -11.39 -9.78 22.31
CA LEU A 218 -10.34 -8.78 22.50
C LEU A 218 -9.30 -9.40 23.41
N PHE A 219 -8.09 -9.54 22.91
CA PHE A 219 -6.97 -10.03 23.68
C PHE A 219 -5.87 -8.97 23.72
N ALA A 220 -5.40 -8.72 24.94
CA ALA A 220 -4.21 -7.92 25.20
C ALA A 220 -3.18 -8.92 25.65
N SER A 221 -2.03 -8.96 24.98
CA SER A 221 -1.04 -9.96 25.36
C SER A 221 -0.51 -9.63 26.76
N SER A 222 -0.99 -10.35 27.77
CA SER A 222 -0.31 -10.48 29.06
C SER A 222 1.08 -11.11 28.87
N THR A 223 1.30 -11.80 27.74
CA THR A 223 2.60 -12.30 27.27
C THR A 223 3.15 -11.41 26.15
N SER A 224 4.16 -10.59 26.47
CA SER A 224 4.82 -9.64 25.55
C SER A 224 5.20 -10.20 24.16
N LYS A 225 5.35 -11.52 24.02
CA LYS A 225 5.78 -12.18 22.79
C LYS A 225 4.69 -12.28 21.71
N ALA A 226 3.43 -12.50 22.08
CA ALA A 226 2.36 -12.66 21.09
C ALA A 226 2.00 -11.32 20.43
N SER A 227 1.88 -10.23 21.23
CA SER A 227 1.68 -8.89 20.66
C SER A 227 2.88 -8.39 19.89
N GLN A 228 4.12 -8.74 20.29
CA GLN A 228 5.33 -8.45 19.51
C GLN A 228 5.30 -9.17 18.17
N PHE A 229 4.94 -10.47 18.15
CA PHE A 229 4.82 -11.21 16.91
C PHE A 229 3.74 -10.59 16.00
N LEU A 230 2.57 -10.28 16.55
CA LEU A 230 1.48 -9.67 15.81
C LEU A 230 1.82 -8.25 15.34
N ARG A 231 2.62 -7.48 16.06
CA ARG A 231 2.97 -6.11 15.65
C ARG A 231 3.64 -6.05 14.28
N ASP A 232 4.52 -7.02 14.00
CA ASP A 232 5.31 -7.04 12.75
C ASP A 232 4.79 -8.08 11.75
N LYS A 233 3.74 -8.84 12.09
CA LYS A 233 3.24 -9.97 11.28
C LYS A 233 1.72 -10.11 11.21
N ALA A 234 0.93 -9.38 12.01
CA ALA A 234 -0.54 -9.41 11.93
C ALA A 234 -1.09 -8.86 10.62
N TRP A 235 -0.21 -8.38 9.75
CA TRP A 235 -0.49 -7.85 8.44
C TRP A 235 0.24 -8.58 7.32
N LEU A 236 0.89 -9.70 7.63
CA LEU A 236 1.60 -10.49 6.64
C LEU A 236 0.58 -11.19 5.74
N THR A 237 0.07 -10.48 4.73
CA THR A 237 -0.66 -11.10 3.64
C THR A 237 0.36 -11.54 2.61
N SER A 238 0.38 -12.84 2.34
CA SER A 238 1.06 -13.39 1.19
C SER A 238 0.00 -13.70 0.14
N ASP A 239 -0.21 -12.78 -0.77
CA ASP A 239 -1.09 -13.01 -1.92
C ASP A 239 -0.27 -13.67 -3.01
N SER A 240 -0.68 -14.86 -3.44
CA SER A 240 -0.06 -15.57 -4.55
C SER A 240 -0.97 -15.53 -5.77
N LEU A 241 -0.50 -14.91 -6.85
CA LEU A 241 -1.19 -14.88 -8.14
C LEU A 241 -0.46 -15.79 -9.11
N GLY A 242 -1.16 -16.79 -9.64
CA GLY A 242 -0.65 -17.68 -10.67
C GLY A 242 -1.17 -17.27 -12.05
N PHE A 243 -0.29 -17.05 -13.02
CA PHE A 243 -0.66 -16.81 -14.41
C PHE A 243 0.26 -17.59 -15.35
N MET A 244 -0.33 -18.44 -16.21
CA MET A 244 0.39 -19.29 -17.17
C MET A 244 1.52 -20.13 -16.53
N GLY A 245 1.31 -20.67 -15.33
CA GLY A 245 2.31 -21.46 -14.61
C GLY A 245 3.44 -20.66 -13.95
N MET A 246 3.44 -19.34 -14.10
CA MET A 246 4.31 -18.42 -13.36
C MET A 246 3.60 -17.93 -12.10
N THR A 247 4.36 -17.65 -11.05
CA THR A 247 3.83 -17.21 -9.75
C THR A 247 4.33 -15.81 -9.43
N LEU A 248 3.42 -14.95 -8.99
CA LEU A 248 3.69 -13.66 -8.36
C LEU A 248 3.30 -13.76 -6.89
N PHE A 249 4.27 -13.56 -6.01
CA PHE A 249 4.09 -13.49 -4.57
C PHE A 249 4.20 -12.04 -4.14
N ILE A 250 3.14 -11.51 -3.54
CA ILE A 250 3.13 -10.19 -2.92
C ILE A 250 3.07 -10.39 -1.42
N ARG A 251 4.06 -9.86 -0.72
CA ARG A 251 4.12 -9.84 0.73
C ARG A 251 3.97 -8.41 1.19
N GLU A 252 2.92 -8.16 1.96
CA GLU A 252 2.74 -6.87 2.63
C GLU A 252 3.14 -7.00 4.09
N ASN A 253 3.85 -6.01 4.61
CA ASN A 253 4.12 -5.84 6.03
C ASN A 253 3.68 -4.44 6.44
N HIS A 254 3.09 -4.32 7.62
CA HIS A 254 2.52 -3.08 8.10
C HIS A 254 2.93 -2.86 9.55
N ARG A 255 3.30 -1.63 9.86
CA ARG A 255 3.59 -1.20 11.23
C ARG A 255 2.75 0.01 11.57
N THR A 256 1.96 -0.12 12.62
CA THR A 256 1.13 0.94 13.19
C THR A 256 1.82 1.58 14.38
N ILE A 257 1.81 2.91 14.38
CA ILE A 257 2.26 3.75 15.49
C ILE A 257 1.18 4.79 15.72
N PHE A 258 0.83 4.99 16.98
CA PHE A 258 -0.17 5.97 17.39
C PHE A 258 0.52 7.06 18.20
N ILE A 259 0.30 8.32 17.88
CA ILE A 259 0.82 9.44 18.63
C ILE A 259 -0.38 10.21 19.17
N LEU A 260 -0.54 10.20 20.49
CA LEU A 260 -1.58 10.95 21.15
C LEU A 260 -1.02 12.29 21.61
N HIS A 261 -1.46 13.35 20.95
CA HIS A 261 -1.16 14.72 21.33
C HIS A 261 -2.09 15.17 22.46
N GLY A 262 -1.52 15.87 23.45
CA GLY A 262 -2.30 16.43 24.55
C GLY A 262 -3.31 17.48 24.07
N ALA A 263 -4.28 17.81 24.91
CA ALA A 263 -5.26 18.84 24.62
C ALA A 263 -4.56 20.17 24.26
N THR A 264 -4.77 20.65 23.03
CA THR A 264 -4.29 21.97 22.63
C THR A 264 -5.17 23.03 23.32
N LYS A 265 -4.53 24.11 23.79
CA LYS A 265 -5.12 25.12 24.71
C LYS A 265 -6.41 25.79 24.20
N SER A 266 -6.79 25.66 22.93
CA SER A 266 -7.94 26.36 22.36
C SER A 266 -9.24 25.55 22.34
N ASN A 267 -9.22 24.21 22.40
CA ASN A 267 -10.46 23.42 22.27
C ASN A 267 -10.57 22.21 23.21
N GLY A 268 -9.55 21.88 24.00
CA GLY A 268 -9.60 20.73 24.93
C GLY A 268 -9.56 19.36 24.24
N ASP A 269 -9.69 19.30 22.91
CA ASP A 269 -9.70 18.07 22.14
C ASP A 269 -8.31 17.43 22.08
N ARG A 270 -8.26 16.13 22.39
CA ARG A 270 -7.06 15.30 22.24
C ARG A 270 -6.96 14.89 20.77
N ILE A 271 -5.81 15.16 20.15
CA ILE A 271 -5.58 14.81 18.75
C ILE A 271 -4.81 13.49 18.71
N LEU A 272 -5.35 12.51 18.00
CA LEU A 272 -4.72 11.23 17.74
C LEU A 272 -4.19 11.20 16.30
N GLU A 273 -2.89 11.00 16.18
CA GLU A 273 -2.22 10.76 14.90
C GLU A 273 -1.96 9.25 14.77
N HIS A 274 -2.61 8.62 13.80
CA HIS A 274 -2.40 7.24 13.42
C HIS A 274 -1.45 7.19 12.22
N ARG A 275 -0.23 6.73 12.48
CA ARG A 275 0.82 6.54 11.46
C ARG A 275 0.90 5.07 11.09
N SER A 276 0.60 4.78 9.83
CA SER A 276 0.64 3.46 9.24
C SER A 276 1.80 3.42 8.24
N MET A 277 2.81 2.60 8.51
CA MET A 277 3.94 2.36 7.61
C MET A 277 3.73 1.02 6.91
N ARG A 278 3.88 0.99 5.59
CA ARG A 278 3.72 -0.20 4.75
C ARG A 278 5.02 -0.50 4.03
N ASN A 279 5.43 -1.76 4.11
CA ASN A 279 6.44 -2.36 3.26
C ASN A 279 5.74 -3.37 2.35
N ILE A 280 5.92 -3.25 1.04
CA ILE A 280 5.39 -4.19 0.06
C ILE A 280 6.60 -4.78 -0.64
N SER A 281 6.74 -6.11 -0.58
CA SER A 281 7.74 -6.84 -1.35
C SER A 281 7.07 -7.79 -2.33
N ALA A 282 7.53 -7.75 -3.58
CA ALA A 282 7.05 -8.63 -4.65
C ALA A 282 8.18 -9.59 -5.06
N SER A 283 7.83 -10.85 -5.28
CA SER A 283 8.77 -11.91 -5.69
C SER A 283 8.08 -12.96 -6.57
N GLY A 284 8.86 -13.89 -7.12
CA GLY A 284 8.36 -14.98 -7.97
C GLY A 284 8.71 -14.84 -9.44
N SER A 285 8.49 -15.91 -10.20
CA SER A 285 8.90 -16.00 -11.61
C SER A 285 8.20 -14.97 -12.49
N LEU A 286 6.91 -14.71 -12.27
CA LEU A 286 6.16 -13.72 -13.04
C LEU A 286 6.74 -12.32 -12.83
N TYR A 287 7.10 -11.99 -11.59
CA TYR A 287 7.69 -10.71 -11.25
C TYR A 287 9.05 -10.49 -11.90
N ILE A 288 9.89 -11.54 -11.90
CA ILE A 288 11.18 -11.52 -12.59
C ILE A 288 10.97 -11.31 -14.09
N SER A 289 10.00 -12.00 -14.70
CA SER A 289 9.66 -11.82 -16.11
C SER A 289 9.21 -10.39 -16.44
N MET A 290 8.44 -9.74 -15.55
CA MET A 290 8.06 -8.33 -15.71
C MET A 290 9.29 -7.42 -15.72
N ILE A 291 10.18 -7.56 -14.74
CA ILE A 291 11.43 -6.76 -14.67
C ILE A 291 12.29 -6.98 -15.92
N MET A 292 12.41 -8.23 -16.38
CA MET A 292 13.17 -8.55 -17.59
C MET A 292 12.56 -7.92 -18.84
N ALA A 293 11.23 -7.87 -18.94
CA ALA A 293 10.54 -7.20 -20.03
C ALA A 293 10.83 -5.69 -20.02
N ASP A 294 10.79 -5.03 -18.86
CA ASP A 294 11.07 -3.59 -18.78
C ASP A 294 12.54 -3.28 -19.05
N LEU A 295 13.47 -4.14 -18.61
CA LEU A 295 14.88 -4.02 -18.96
C LEU A 295 15.11 -4.13 -20.47
N ALA A 296 14.40 -5.05 -21.13
CA ALA A 296 14.46 -5.17 -22.58
C ALA A 296 13.89 -3.92 -23.27
N LEU A 297 12.72 -3.44 -22.83
CA LEU A 297 12.10 -2.20 -23.34
C LEU A 297 13.02 -1.00 -23.15
N LEU A 298 13.60 -0.84 -21.95
CA LEU A 298 14.58 0.21 -21.65
C LEU A 298 15.79 0.13 -22.59
N ALA A 299 16.32 -1.07 -22.84
CA ALA A 299 17.42 -1.25 -23.78
C ALA A 299 17.03 -0.88 -25.23
N PHE A 300 15.81 -1.20 -25.66
CA PHE A 300 15.28 -0.77 -26.96
C PHE A 300 15.11 0.75 -27.04
N SER A 301 14.59 1.39 -25.99
CA SER A 301 14.44 2.84 -25.88
C SER A 301 15.81 3.55 -25.93
N ILE A 302 16.81 3.05 -25.19
CA ILE A 302 18.19 3.58 -25.23
C ILE A 302 18.78 3.47 -26.64
N ARG A 303 18.67 2.30 -27.29
CA ARG A 303 19.17 2.11 -28.66
C ARG A 303 18.49 3.06 -29.65
N SER A 304 17.18 3.24 -29.53
CA SER A 304 16.42 4.15 -30.37
C SER A 304 16.88 5.60 -30.20
N VAL A 305 17.09 6.07 -28.96
CA VAL A 305 17.62 7.41 -28.67
C VAL A 305 19.04 7.59 -29.22
N VAL A 306 19.91 6.59 -29.08
CA VAL A 306 21.28 6.61 -29.64
C VAL A 306 21.24 6.68 -31.16
N GLU A 307 20.34 5.94 -31.81
CA GLU A 307 20.22 5.94 -33.25
C GLU A 307 19.68 7.28 -33.79
N ILE A 308 18.61 7.82 -33.17
CA ILE A 308 18.05 9.14 -33.51
C ILE A 308 19.10 10.24 -33.31
N SER A 309 19.81 10.24 -32.18
CA SER A 309 20.86 11.23 -31.90
C SER A 309 22.02 11.14 -32.90
N ARG A 310 22.41 9.93 -33.34
CA ARG A 310 23.40 9.76 -34.41
C ARG A 310 22.93 10.36 -35.72
N TYR A 311 21.69 10.10 -36.15
CA TYR A 311 21.14 10.69 -37.38
C TYR A 311 21.04 12.21 -37.32
N MET A 312 20.67 12.76 -36.15
CA MET A 312 20.64 14.20 -35.92
C MET A 312 22.01 14.85 -35.98
N MET A 313 22.98 14.31 -35.23
CA MET A 313 24.34 14.84 -35.20
C MET A 313 24.96 14.79 -36.59
N TRP A 314 24.70 13.73 -37.37
CA TRP A 314 25.15 13.65 -38.76
C TRP A 314 24.50 14.74 -39.63
N ALA A 315 23.19 14.95 -39.49
CA ALA A 315 22.45 15.97 -40.25
C ALA A 315 22.87 17.41 -39.89
N LEU A 316 23.22 17.67 -38.63
CA LEU A 316 23.75 18.95 -38.16
C LEU A 316 25.22 19.16 -38.53
N TRP A 317 26.02 18.08 -38.57
CA TRP A 317 27.44 18.15 -38.89
C TRP A 317 27.72 18.36 -40.38
N LYS A 318 26.94 17.74 -41.29
CA LYS A 318 27.08 17.94 -42.74
C LYS A 318 27.10 19.42 -43.19
N PRO A 319 26.14 20.27 -42.79
CA PRO A 319 26.13 21.67 -43.20
C PRO A 319 27.24 22.49 -42.53
N LEU A 320 27.67 22.13 -41.31
CA LEU A 320 28.81 22.79 -40.63
C LEU A 320 30.12 22.53 -41.36
N VAL A 321 30.36 21.30 -41.81
CA VAL A 321 31.56 20.97 -42.60
C VAL A 321 31.48 21.61 -43.99
N ALA A 322 30.31 21.58 -44.64
CA ALA A 322 30.13 22.18 -45.96
C ALA A 322 30.31 23.72 -45.95
N SER A 323 29.88 24.42 -44.90
CA SER A 323 30.11 25.86 -44.77
C SER A 323 31.60 26.18 -44.57
N GLU A 324 32.34 25.35 -43.83
CA GLU A 324 33.78 25.49 -43.64
C GLU A 324 34.56 25.34 -44.96
N TYR A 325 34.19 24.37 -45.80
CA TYR A 325 34.78 24.20 -47.14
C TYR A 325 34.43 25.36 -48.09
N GLN A 326 33.20 25.88 -48.07
CA GLN A 326 32.83 27.02 -48.91
C GLN A 326 33.56 28.30 -48.50
N ILE A 327 33.74 28.56 -47.20
CA ILE A 327 34.49 29.72 -46.71
C ILE A 327 35.98 29.63 -47.11
N SER A 328 36.58 28.42 -47.06
CA SER A 328 37.95 28.18 -47.50
C SER A 328 38.16 28.37 -49.02
N SER A 329 37.21 27.93 -49.85
CA SER A 329 37.25 28.16 -51.30
C SER A 329 37.08 29.63 -51.69
N ALA A 330 36.27 30.39 -50.95
CA ALA A 330 36.07 31.82 -51.20
C ALA A 330 37.30 32.65 -50.79
N GLN A 331 38.03 32.23 -49.75
CA GLN A 331 39.29 32.87 -49.33
C GLN A 331 40.44 32.61 -50.30
N THR A 332 40.52 31.43 -50.91
CA THR A 332 41.57 31.09 -51.90
C THR A 332 41.39 31.85 -53.21
N THR A 333 40.15 32.10 -53.67
CA THR A 333 39.90 32.99 -54.82
C THR A 333 40.24 34.46 -54.57
N ARG A 334 40.37 34.90 -53.31
CA ARG A 334 40.79 36.28 -52.97
C ARG A 334 42.31 36.46 -52.84
N MET A 335 43.08 35.37 -52.83
CA MET A 335 44.55 35.41 -52.73
C MET A 335 45.29 35.22 -54.05
N GLY A 336 44.59 35.28 -55.20
CA GLY A 336 45.27 35.55 -56.48
C GLY A 336 46.31 34.52 -56.93
N PHE A 337 46.06 33.22 -56.73
CA PHE A 337 46.77 32.21 -57.51
C PHE A 337 46.00 31.93 -58.79
N GLY A 338 46.41 32.62 -59.86
CA GLY A 338 46.07 32.24 -61.22
C GLY A 338 46.59 30.84 -61.48
N VAL A 339 45.67 29.95 -61.84
CA VAL A 339 46.01 28.68 -62.48
C VAL A 339 46.49 29.07 -63.88
N GLU A 340 47.81 29.07 -64.09
CA GLU A 340 48.37 29.17 -65.44
C GLU A 340 48.00 27.91 -66.21
N ASP A 341 47.35 28.13 -67.35
CA ASP A 341 47.08 27.14 -68.38
C ASP A 341 48.38 26.50 -68.86
N TYR A 342 48.60 25.23 -68.51
CA TYR A 342 49.57 24.39 -69.23
C TYR A 342 48.94 23.91 -70.54
N THR A 343 48.98 24.78 -71.55
CA THR A 343 48.95 24.38 -72.95
C THR A 343 50.35 24.53 -73.55
N ARG A 344 51.16 23.46 -73.48
CA ARG A 344 51.96 22.97 -74.60
C ARG A 344 52.63 21.64 -74.30
#